data_AF-A0A2G9RPG1-F1
#
_entry.id   AF-A0A2G9RPG1-F1
#
_cell.length_a   1.000
_cell.length_b   1.000
_cell.length_c   1.000
_cell.angle_alpha   90.00
_cell.angle_beta   90.00
_cell.angle_gamma   90.00
#
_symmetry.space_group_name_H-M   'P 1'
#
loop_
_entity.id
_entity.type
_entity.pdbx_description
1 polymer ?
#
loop_
_entity_poly.entity_id
_entity_poly.type
_entity_poly.pdbx_seq_one_letter_code
_entity_poly.pdbx_strand_id
1 'polypeptide(L)'
;MFFLPAFLYCNFTPFVPSVPTTIVAETLPAEVVQTTISTTTTTTSQKGLVSTTSAGGMKEGSRGPKPPPVMSTTRIPPNTSTSPLPEKFCEARDARGISWPQTQRGVAVERPCPKGTRGTASYLCQIATGTWNIKGPDLSNCTSHWVNQLAQKIRSGENAASLANELAKHTKGPIFAGDVSSSVRLMEQLVDILDAQLQELKPSEKDSVGRSYNKVILMSAFELLDPAVA
;
A
#
# COMPACT_ATOMS: atom_id res chain seq x y z
N MET A 1 3.11 17.62 -41.88
CA MET A 1 3.45 18.57 -40.80
C MET A 1 3.21 17.87 -39.46
N PHE A 2 4.25 17.27 -38.90
CA PHE A 2 4.25 16.71 -37.54
C PHE A 2 5.66 16.90 -36.98
N PHE A 3 5.77 17.50 -35.80
CA PHE A 3 7.06 17.69 -35.11
C PHE A 3 7.40 16.43 -34.30
N LEU A 4 8.60 15.90 -34.50
CA LEU A 4 9.26 14.98 -33.58
C LEU A 4 10.17 15.81 -32.65
N PRO A 5 10.04 15.73 -31.32
CA PRO A 5 10.90 16.48 -30.40
C PRO A 5 12.32 15.90 -30.37
N ALA A 6 13.32 16.78 -30.42
CA ALA A 6 14.72 16.42 -30.62
C ALA A 6 15.43 15.96 -29.33
N PHE A 7 15.19 14.71 -28.91
CA PHE A 7 15.82 14.10 -27.73
C PHE A 7 17.03 13.19 -28.02
N LEU A 8 17.38 12.93 -29.28
CA LEU A 8 18.63 12.24 -29.66
C LEU A 8 19.64 13.22 -30.25
N TYR A 9 20.44 13.89 -29.41
CA TYR A 9 21.84 14.30 -29.69
C TYR A 9 22.52 14.84 -28.42
N CYS A 10 22.78 13.96 -27.43
CA CYS A 10 23.63 14.27 -26.28
C CYS A 10 24.86 13.35 -26.27
N ASN A 11 25.80 13.62 -27.18
CA ASN A 11 27.08 12.90 -27.26
C ASN A 11 27.99 13.28 -26.08
N PHE A 12 27.85 12.56 -24.96
CA PHE A 12 28.79 12.65 -23.83
C PHE A 12 30.05 11.82 -24.11
N THR A 13 31.16 12.50 -24.41
CA THR A 13 32.49 11.90 -24.29
C THR A 13 32.91 11.88 -22.82
N PRO A 14 33.39 10.75 -22.27
CA PRO A 14 33.78 10.67 -20.87
C PRO A 14 35.16 11.29 -20.63
N PHE A 15 35.19 12.52 -20.13
CA PHE A 15 36.41 13.10 -19.56
C PHE A 15 36.68 12.49 -18.18
N VAL A 16 37.82 11.81 -18.03
CA VAL A 16 38.19 11.10 -16.78
C VAL A 16 39.28 11.90 -16.04
N PRO A 17 38.97 12.61 -14.95
CA PRO A 17 39.98 13.15 -14.06
C PRO A 17 40.54 12.03 -13.17
N SER A 18 41.86 11.81 -13.20
CA SER A 18 42.54 10.90 -12.29
C SER A 18 42.75 11.54 -10.92
N VAL A 19 42.42 10.81 -9.85
CA VAL A 19 42.62 11.25 -8.46
C VAL A 19 43.50 10.24 -7.73
N PRO A 20 44.75 10.59 -7.36
CA PRO A 20 45.55 9.80 -6.44
C PRO A 20 45.17 10.16 -5.00
N THR A 21 44.86 9.18 -4.15
CA THR A 21 44.70 9.43 -2.71
C THR A 21 45.27 8.29 -1.87
N THR A 22 46.27 8.69 -1.10
CA THR A 22 47.04 8.00 -0.07
C THR A 22 46.24 7.07 0.84
N ILE A 23 46.76 5.86 1.06
CA ILE A 23 46.38 4.95 2.13
C ILE A 23 46.91 5.45 3.49
N VAL A 24 46.05 5.52 4.51
CA VAL A 24 46.43 5.67 5.93
C VAL A 24 45.56 4.76 6.80
N ALA A 25 46.16 4.26 7.88
CA ALA A 25 45.74 3.10 8.67
C ALA A 25 44.34 3.13 9.33
N GLU A 26 43.84 1.90 9.49
CA GLU A 26 42.76 1.46 10.37
C GLU A 26 43.16 1.52 11.85
N THR A 27 42.25 1.95 12.74
CA THR A 27 42.43 1.85 14.20
C THR A 27 41.09 1.61 14.92
N LEU A 28 40.89 0.39 15.43
CA LEU A 28 39.90 0.07 16.49
C LEU A 28 40.61 0.08 17.86
N PRO A 29 39.90 0.32 18.97
CA PRO A 29 39.61 -0.82 19.87
C PRO A 29 38.34 -0.70 20.75
N ALA A 30 38.14 -1.74 21.57
CA ALA A 30 37.42 -1.77 22.87
C ALA A 30 35.89 -1.99 22.87
N GLU A 31 35.53 -3.27 23.00
CA GLU A 31 34.25 -3.78 23.53
C GLU A 31 34.20 -3.63 25.07
N VAL A 32 33.03 -3.31 25.66
CA VAL A 32 32.81 -3.40 27.12
C VAL A 32 31.42 -3.96 27.47
N VAL A 33 31.40 -5.24 27.85
CA VAL A 33 30.60 -5.89 28.91
C VAL A 33 29.18 -5.36 29.20
N GLN A 34 28.20 -6.09 28.63
CA GLN A 34 27.00 -6.66 29.27
C GLN A 34 26.49 -6.11 30.63
N THR A 35 25.16 -5.89 30.71
CA THR A 35 24.38 -6.14 31.94
C THR A 35 23.01 -6.72 31.57
N THR A 36 22.60 -7.80 32.23
CA THR A 36 21.34 -8.52 31.97
C THR A 36 20.28 -8.17 33.01
N ILE A 37 19.07 -7.82 32.58
CA ILE A 37 17.88 -7.82 33.46
C ILE A 37 16.73 -8.51 32.72
N SER A 38 16.35 -9.70 33.19
CA SER A 38 15.18 -10.44 32.72
C SER A 38 14.01 -10.22 33.67
N THR A 39 12.91 -9.66 33.17
CA THR A 39 11.68 -9.49 33.97
C THR A 39 10.66 -10.56 33.60
N THR A 40 10.58 -11.60 34.42
CA THR A 40 9.55 -12.65 34.30
C THR A 40 8.27 -12.20 35.00
N THR A 41 7.16 -12.10 34.28
CA THR A 41 5.82 -11.96 34.86
C THR A 41 4.99 -13.23 34.66
N THR A 42 4.22 -13.61 35.68
CA THR A 42 3.63 -14.94 35.84
C THR A 42 2.22 -15.07 35.28
N THR A 43 1.85 -16.32 34.97
CA THR A 43 0.52 -16.71 34.49
C THR A 43 -0.54 -16.68 35.59
N THR A 44 -1.74 -16.20 35.25
CA THR A 44 -2.98 -16.57 35.96
C THR A 44 -4.02 -17.03 34.94
N SER A 45 -4.39 -18.30 35.02
CA SER A 45 -5.53 -18.86 34.27
C SER A 45 -6.75 -18.88 35.18
N GLN A 46 -7.90 -18.39 34.71
CA GLN A 46 -9.17 -18.60 35.39
C GLN A 46 -10.25 -19.13 34.45
N LYS A 47 -11.02 -20.07 34.97
CA LYS A 47 -11.99 -20.92 34.27
C LYS A 47 -13.24 -21.00 35.15
N GLY A 48 -14.29 -20.28 34.78
CA GLY A 48 -15.63 -20.35 35.37
C GLY A 48 -16.63 -20.21 34.22
N LEU A 49 -17.29 -21.28 33.75
CA LEU A 49 -18.25 -22.17 34.41
C LEU A 49 -19.65 -21.55 34.48
N VAL A 50 -20.59 -22.24 33.83
CA VAL A 50 -22.02 -21.92 33.74
C VAL A 50 -22.67 -22.03 35.12
N SER A 51 -23.57 -21.08 35.42
CA SER A 51 -24.55 -21.21 36.52
C SER A 51 -25.97 -21.08 35.97
N THR A 52 -26.74 -22.15 36.10
CA THR A 52 -28.17 -22.23 35.78
C THR A 52 -29.01 -21.65 36.93
N THR A 53 -30.16 -21.05 36.62
CA THR A 53 -31.19 -20.74 37.63
C THR A 53 -32.55 -21.26 37.17
N SER A 54 -33.24 -22.04 38.02
CA SER A 54 -34.51 -22.70 37.70
C SER A 54 -35.57 -22.42 38.75
N ALA A 55 -36.72 -21.88 38.34
CA ALA A 55 -38.04 -21.97 39.00
C ALA A 55 -39.09 -21.34 38.05
N GLY A 56 -40.35 -21.79 37.96
CA GLY A 56 -41.00 -22.95 38.57
C GLY A 56 -42.50 -22.96 38.20
N GLY A 57 -43.21 -24.08 38.42
CA GLY A 57 -44.65 -24.19 38.18
C GLY A 57 -45.09 -25.60 37.75
N MET A 58 -46.15 -26.15 38.33
CA MET A 58 -46.54 -27.56 38.15
C MET A 58 -48.07 -27.76 38.12
N LYS A 59 -48.56 -28.40 37.05
CA LYS A 59 -49.93 -28.99 36.89
C LYS A 59 -51.08 -27.94 36.93
N GLU A 60 -52.34 -28.23 36.58
CA GLU A 60 -53.08 -29.50 36.44
C GLU A 60 -54.25 -29.38 35.42
N GLY A 61 -54.89 -30.49 35.02
CA GLY A 61 -56.21 -30.48 34.33
C GLY A 61 -56.40 -31.45 33.16
N SER A 62 -57.28 -32.46 33.31
CA SER A 62 -57.44 -33.60 32.37
C SER A 62 -58.78 -33.60 31.61
N ARG A 63 -58.80 -33.97 30.31
CA ARG A 63 -59.92 -34.69 29.61
C ARG A 63 -59.59 -35.08 28.15
N GLY A 64 -60.29 -36.11 27.64
CA GLY A 64 -60.34 -36.61 26.25
C GLY A 64 -61.53 -37.58 26.09
N PRO A 65 -61.79 -38.28 24.94
CA PRO A 65 -61.05 -38.38 23.67
C PRO A 65 -61.78 -37.58 22.54
N LYS A 66 -62.01 -37.93 21.23
CA LYS A 66 -61.86 -39.14 20.38
C LYS A 66 -61.86 -38.79 18.85
N PRO A 67 -61.15 -39.53 17.97
CA PRO A 67 -61.15 -39.39 16.48
C PRO A 67 -62.27 -40.23 15.79
N PRO A 68 -62.45 -40.29 14.43
CA PRO A 68 -61.64 -39.83 13.25
C PRO A 68 -62.47 -38.92 12.29
N PRO A 69 -62.38 -38.83 10.92
CA PRO A 69 -61.43 -39.39 9.90
C PRO A 69 -60.98 -38.50 8.68
N VAL A 70 -59.97 -39.00 7.95
CA VAL A 70 -59.77 -39.04 6.45
C VAL A 70 -59.99 -37.78 5.57
N MET A 71 -58.86 -37.14 5.19
CA MET A 71 -58.37 -36.83 3.82
C MET A 71 -59.30 -36.30 2.71
N SER A 72 -58.92 -35.15 2.10
CA SER A 72 -58.99 -34.90 0.65
C SER A 72 -58.00 -33.82 0.17
N THR A 73 -57.58 -33.90 -1.09
CA THR A 73 -56.45 -33.14 -1.67
C THR A 73 -56.89 -31.90 -2.45
N THR A 74 -56.27 -30.74 -2.16
CA THR A 74 -55.98 -29.70 -3.18
C THR A 74 -54.64 -29.05 -2.87
N ARG A 75 -53.53 -29.61 -3.39
CA ARG A 75 -52.19 -29.04 -3.23
C ARG A 75 -51.91 -28.04 -4.36
N ILE A 76 -52.31 -26.78 -4.15
CA ILE A 76 -51.89 -25.67 -5.01
C ILE A 76 -50.34 -25.61 -4.99
N PRO A 77 -49.65 -25.46 -6.14
CA PRO A 77 -48.21 -25.30 -6.17
C PRO A 77 -47.79 -23.84 -6.50
N PRO A 78 -47.74 -22.92 -5.51
CA PRO A 78 -46.56 -22.08 -5.39
C PRO A 78 -45.40 -22.99 -4.93
N ASN A 79 -44.18 -22.92 -5.47
CA ASN A 79 -43.52 -21.80 -6.11
C ASN A 79 -42.80 -22.25 -7.39
N THR A 80 -42.56 -21.35 -8.33
CA THR A 80 -41.43 -21.49 -9.26
C THR A 80 -40.14 -21.49 -8.46
N SER A 81 -39.55 -22.67 -8.23
CA SER A 81 -38.27 -22.83 -7.55
C SER A 81 -37.12 -22.41 -8.48
N THR A 82 -37.06 -21.11 -8.79
CA THR A 82 -35.84 -20.48 -9.29
C THR A 82 -34.79 -20.62 -8.20
N SER A 83 -34.00 -21.70 -8.27
CA SER A 83 -32.87 -21.88 -7.37
C SER A 83 -32.04 -20.60 -7.44
N PRO A 84 -31.66 -20.00 -6.29
CA PRO A 84 -30.59 -19.03 -6.29
C PRO A 84 -29.41 -19.65 -7.05
N LEU A 85 -28.84 -18.90 -8.00
CA LEU A 85 -27.54 -19.29 -8.54
C LEU A 85 -26.59 -19.38 -7.34
N PRO A 86 -25.74 -20.43 -7.22
CA PRO A 86 -24.80 -20.54 -6.12
C PRO A 86 -24.08 -19.22 -5.92
N GLU A 87 -24.16 -18.68 -4.71
CA GLU A 87 -23.55 -17.39 -4.42
C GLU A 87 -22.05 -17.49 -4.62
N LYS A 88 -21.56 -16.85 -5.69
CA LYS A 88 -20.14 -16.85 -6.00
C LYS A 88 -19.45 -15.82 -5.11
N PHE A 89 -18.65 -16.32 -4.19
CA PHE A 89 -17.70 -15.53 -3.43
C PHE A 89 -16.32 -15.65 -4.06
N CYS A 90 -15.54 -14.58 -3.98
CA CYS A 90 -14.11 -14.67 -4.15
C CYS A 90 -13.48 -15.25 -2.89
N GLU A 91 -12.72 -16.34 -3.03
CA GLU A 91 -12.09 -17.04 -1.91
C GLU A 91 -11.11 -16.16 -1.12
N ALA A 92 -11.01 -16.41 0.19
CA ALA A 92 -10.02 -15.74 1.03
C ALA A 92 -8.60 -16.02 0.55
N ARG A 93 -7.74 -15.00 0.49
CA ARG A 93 -6.36 -15.13 0.00
C ARG A 93 -5.44 -14.03 0.54
N ASP A 94 -4.16 -14.35 0.66
CA ASP A 94 -3.12 -13.33 0.79
C ASP A 94 -2.63 -12.90 -0.60
N ALA A 95 -2.46 -11.58 -0.79
CA ALA A 95 -1.89 -11.00 -2.00
C ALA A 95 -1.26 -9.64 -1.69
N ARG A 96 -0.05 -9.39 -2.23
CA ARG A 96 0.75 -8.16 -2.04
C ARG A 96 0.95 -7.77 -0.56
N GLY A 97 1.09 -8.77 0.32
CA GLY A 97 1.29 -8.56 1.77
C GLY A 97 0.02 -8.19 2.55
N ILE A 98 -1.16 -8.28 1.93
CA ILE A 98 -2.47 -8.03 2.54
C ILE A 98 -3.31 -9.31 2.52
N SER A 99 -4.06 -9.54 3.61
CA SER A 99 -5.01 -10.66 3.72
C SER A 99 -6.43 -10.23 3.33
N TRP A 100 -6.92 -10.78 2.23
CA TRP A 100 -8.19 -10.47 1.60
C TRP A 100 -9.25 -11.50 2.04
N PRO A 101 -10.36 -11.08 2.67
CA PRO A 101 -11.36 -11.99 3.20
C PRO A 101 -12.23 -12.56 2.07
N GLN A 102 -12.93 -13.67 2.35
CA GLN A 102 -13.95 -14.16 1.44
C GLN A 102 -15.00 -13.06 1.20
N THR A 103 -15.24 -12.71 -0.07
CA THR A 103 -15.96 -11.49 -0.46
C THR A 103 -16.99 -11.80 -1.54
N GLN A 104 -18.21 -11.25 -1.43
CA GLN A 104 -19.30 -11.49 -2.38
C GLN A 104 -19.01 -10.86 -3.75
N ARG A 105 -19.40 -11.51 -4.84
CA ARG A 105 -19.22 -10.97 -6.21
C ARG A 105 -19.81 -9.57 -6.39
N GLY A 106 -19.08 -8.70 -7.09
CA GLY A 106 -19.45 -7.31 -7.32
C GLY A 106 -18.99 -6.35 -6.21
N VAL A 107 -18.58 -6.84 -5.04
CA VAL A 107 -18.07 -6.01 -3.95
C VAL A 107 -16.57 -5.75 -4.12
N ALA A 108 -16.16 -4.50 -3.92
CA ALA A 108 -14.77 -4.15 -3.64
C ALA A 108 -14.57 -4.14 -2.12
N VAL A 109 -13.56 -4.85 -1.62
CA VAL A 109 -13.18 -4.83 -0.20
C VAL A 109 -11.95 -3.96 0.00
N GLU A 110 -11.95 -3.19 1.09
CA GLU A 110 -10.85 -2.33 1.50
C GLU A 110 -10.04 -2.96 2.64
N ARG A 111 -8.73 -2.71 2.64
CA ARG A 111 -7.77 -3.16 3.66
C ARG A 111 -6.69 -2.10 3.89
N PRO A 112 -6.10 -2.00 5.09
CA PRO A 112 -4.92 -1.16 5.30
C PRO A 112 -3.77 -1.62 4.39
N CYS A 113 -3.01 -0.65 3.88
CA CYS A 113 -1.82 -0.90 3.06
C CYS A 113 -0.73 -1.70 3.81
N PRO A 114 0.20 -2.37 3.08
CA PRO A 114 1.19 -3.25 3.70
C PRO A 114 2.22 -2.49 4.56
N LYS A 115 2.86 -3.21 5.48
CA LYS A 115 3.90 -2.67 6.38
C LYS A 115 4.96 -1.88 5.61
N GLY A 116 5.28 -0.67 6.10
CA GLY A 116 6.17 0.29 5.43
C GLY A 116 5.42 1.41 4.68
N THR A 117 4.15 1.18 4.33
CA THR A 117 3.28 2.16 3.66
C THR A 117 2.08 2.58 4.51
N ARG A 118 1.43 3.67 4.11
CA ARG A 118 0.23 4.26 4.70
C ARG A 118 -0.83 4.47 3.60
N GLY A 119 -2.08 4.19 3.96
CA GLY A 119 -3.25 4.32 3.09
C GLY A 119 -4.16 3.11 3.17
N THR A 120 -5.06 3.01 2.18
CA THR A 120 -6.01 1.90 2.02
C THR A 120 -5.83 1.27 0.64
N ALA A 121 -5.64 -0.04 0.59
CA ALA A 121 -5.69 -0.84 -0.62
C ALA A 121 -7.11 -1.35 -0.86
N SER A 122 -7.50 -1.58 -2.11
CA SER A 122 -8.79 -2.21 -2.44
C SER A 122 -8.61 -3.44 -3.35
N TYR A 123 -9.54 -4.39 -3.28
CA TYR A 123 -9.59 -5.50 -4.23
C TYR A 123 -11.04 -5.76 -4.66
N LEU A 124 -11.28 -5.73 -5.97
CA LEU A 124 -12.59 -6.01 -6.56
C LEU A 124 -12.81 -7.50 -6.78
N CYS A 125 -13.89 -8.04 -6.20
CA CYS A 125 -14.43 -9.34 -6.54
C CYS A 125 -15.32 -9.20 -7.80
N GLN A 126 -14.94 -9.81 -8.94
CA GLN A 126 -15.61 -9.55 -10.21
C GLN A 126 -17.03 -10.16 -10.27
N ILE A 127 -18.02 -9.34 -10.64
CA ILE A 127 -19.44 -9.74 -10.68
C ILE A 127 -19.74 -10.89 -11.68
N ALA A 128 -19.04 -10.92 -12.81
CA ALA A 128 -19.28 -11.86 -13.89
C ALA A 128 -18.75 -13.27 -13.59
N THR A 129 -17.49 -13.37 -13.16
CA THR A 129 -16.82 -14.65 -12.90
C THR A 129 -17.13 -15.18 -11.50
N GLY A 130 -17.20 -14.30 -10.50
CA GLY A 130 -17.08 -14.65 -9.09
C GLY A 130 -15.63 -14.81 -8.61
N THR A 131 -14.65 -14.31 -9.37
CA THR A 131 -13.22 -14.39 -9.04
C THR A 131 -12.64 -13.01 -8.75
N TRP A 132 -11.56 -12.96 -7.99
CA TRP A 132 -10.79 -11.73 -7.80
C TRP A 132 -10.34 -11.13 -9.14
N ASN A 133 -10.17 -9.81 -9.16
CA ASN A 133 -9.67 -9.12 -10.36
C ASN A 133 -8.30 -9.66 -10.80
N ILE A 134 -8.19 -10.04 -12.08
CA ILE A 134 -6.96 -10.60 -12.67
C ILE A 134 -5.80 -9.61 -12.68
N LYS A 135 -6.09 -8.30 -12.62
CA LYS A 135 -5.07 -7.24 -12.46
C LYS A 135 -4.44 -7.19 -11.05
N GLY A 136 -4.98 -7.94 -10.09
CA GLY A 136 -4.58 -7.85 -8.67
C GLY A 136 -5.37 -6.78 -7.90
N PRO A 137 -5.00 -6.56 -6.61
CA PRO A 137 -5.53 -5.47 -5.81
C PRO A 137 -4.96 -4.11 -6.26
N ASP A 138 -5.74 -3.05 -6.06
CA ASP A 138 -5.31 -1.67 -6.25
C ASP A 138 -4.51 -1.19 -5.02
N LEU A 139 -3.29 -0.72 -5.28
CA LEU A 139 -2.33 -0.20 -4.31
C LEU A 139 -1.98 1.28 -4.59
N SER A 140 -2.69 1.96 -5.49
CA SER A 140 -2.44 3.35 -5.90
C SER A 140 -2.52 4.36 -4.74
N ASN A 141 -3.26 4.02 -3.68
CA ASN A 141 -3.37 4.80 -2.44
C ASN A 141 -2.35 4.39 -1.35
N CYS A 142 -1.45 3.43 -1.61
CA CYS A 142 -0.43 2.99 -0.67
C CYS A 142 0.88 3.77 -0.88
N THR A 143 1.18 4.68 0.05
CA THR A 143 2.36 5.57 0.00
C THR A 143 3.34 5.24 1.12
N SER A 144 4.62 5.22 0.82
CA SER A 144 5.72 5.07 1.78
C SER A 144 5.86 6.29 2.68
N HIS A 145 6.48 6.09 3.84
CA HIS A 145 6.73 7.18 4.79
C HIS A 145 7.60 8.31 4.20
N TRP A 146 8.55 7.97 3.32
CA TRP A 146 9.49 8.95 2.74
C TRP A 146 8.80 10.02 1.87
N VAL A 147 7.74 9.67 1.13
CA VAL A 147 6.92 10.61 0.34
C VAL A 147 6.40 11.73 1.24
N ASN A 148 5.94 11.36 2.44
CA ASN A 148 5.43 12.30 3.43
C ASN A 148 6.55 13.16 4.04
N GLN A 149 7.78 12.63 4.16
CA GLN A 149 8.94 13.41 4.64
C GLN A 149 9.38 14.47 3.62
N LEU A 150 9.50 14.11 2.33
CA LEU A 150 9.80 15.06 1.26
C LEU A 150 8.72 16.13 1.13
N ALA A 151 7.44 15.76 1.25
CA ALA A 151 6.33 16.72 1.25
C ALA A 151 6.35 17.71 2.43
N GLN A 152 6.99 17.38 3.56
CA GLN A 152 7.24 18.36 4.64
C GLN A 152 8.49 19.20 4.37
N LYS A 153 9.57 18.61 3.84
CA LYS A 153 10.81 19.33 3.49
C LYS A 153 10.57 20.42 2.43
N ILE A 154 9.67 20.14 1.48
CA ILE A 154 9.10 21.14 0.55
C ILE A 154 8.46 22.31 1.30
N ARG A 155 7.59 22.04 2.29
CA ARG A 155 6.90 23.10 3.07
C ARG A 155 7.82 23.91 3.97
N SER A 156 8.96 23.34 4.39
CA SER A 156 10.01 24.08 5.11
C SER A 156 10.96 24.86 4.19
N GLY A 157 10.73 24.87 2.87
CA GLY A 157 11.53 25.65 1.91
C GLY A 157 12.91 25.07 1.63
N GLU A 158 13.08 23.74 1.69
CA GLU A 158 14.37 23.12 1.36
C GLU A 158 14.75 23.32 -0.12
N ASN A 159 16.05 23.34 -0.41
CA ASN A 159 16.56 23.55 -1.77
C ASN A 159 16.12 22.44 -2.75
N ALA A 160 15.67 22.83 -3.95
CA ALA A 160 15.15 21.90 -4.96
C ALA A 160 16.15 20.80 -5.35
N ALA A 161 17.45 21.09 -5.39
CA ALA A 161 18.47 20.08 -5.69
C ALA A 161 18.75 19.14 -4.50
N SER A 162 18.55 19.57 -3.24
CA SER A 162 18.61 18.67 -2.08
C SER A 162 17.45 17.67 -2.12
N LEU A 163 16.23 18.19 -2.27
CA LEU A 163 15.00 17.41 -2.38
C LEU A 163 15.03 16.42 -3.54
N ALA A 164 15.48 16.84 -4.72
CA ALA A 164 15.66 15.95 -5.87
C ALA A 164 16.68 14.84 -5.59
N ASN A 165 17.79 15.14 -4.88
CA ASN A 165 18.77 14.13 -4.49
C ASN A 165 18.27 13.16 -3.41
N GLU A 166 17.27 13.54 -2.60
CA GLU A 166 16.59 12.59 -1.70
C GLU A 166 15.57 11.73 -2.44
N LEU A 167 14.80 12.32 -3.37
CA LEU A 167 13.90 11.58 -4.26
C LEU A 167 14.69 10.50 -5.03
N ALA A 168 15.81 10.88 -5.64
CA ALA A 168 16.74 10.00 -6.36
C ALA A 168 17.51 8.99 -5.46
N LYS A 169 17.32 9.01 -4.14
CA LYS A 169 17.75 7.92 -3.23
C LYS A 169 16.60 6.98 -2.91
N HIS A 170 15.39 7.50 -2.79
CA HIS A 170 14.20 6.70 -2.50
C HIS A 170 13.71 5.90 -3.71
N THR A 171 13.84 6.42 -4.94
CA THR A 171 13.55 5.69 -6.20
C THR A 171 14.39 4.42 -6.41
N LYS A 172 15.53 4.30 -5.71
CA LYS A 172 16.42 3.12 -5.72
C LYS A 172 16.02 2.05 -4.70
N GLY A 173 15.06 2.36 -3.83
CA GLY A 173 14.53 1.45 -2.83
C GLY A 173 13.31 0.68 -3.33
N PRO A 174 12.61 -0.06 -2.44
CA PRO A 174 11.29 -0.60 -2.76
C PRO A 174 10.29 0.55 -2.96
N ILE A 175 9.72 0.63 -4.16
CA ILE A 175 8.71 1.61 -4.56
C ILE A 175 7.34 0.93 -4.64
N PHE A 176 6.31 1.59 -4.11
CA PHE A 176 4.92 1.13 -4.17
C PHE A 176 4.11 1.94 -5.18
N ALA A 177 2.94 1.44 -5.63
CA ALA A 177 2.16 2.10 -6.68
C ALA A 177 1.70 3.54 -6.33
N GLY A 178 1.45 3.83 -5.05
CA GLY A 178 1.20 5.20 -4.58
C GLY A 178 2.46 6.07 -4.49
N ASP A 179 3.64 5.47 -4.35
CA ASP A 179 4.90 6.20 -4.42
C ASP A 179 5.20 6.68 -5.84
N VAL A 180 4.89 5.89 -6.88
CA VAL A 180 5.05 6.31 -8.28
C VAL A 180 4.19 7.55 -8.56
N SER A 181 2.89 7.51 -8.23
CA SER A 181 1.98 8.62 -8.47
C SER A 181 2.28 9.85 -7.60
N SER A 182 2.81 9.66 -6.39
CA SER A 182 3.27 10.74 -5.53
C SER A 182 4.61 11.33 -5.97
N SER A 183 5.52 10.51 -6.51
CA SER A 183 6.82 10.96 -7.01
C SER A 183 6.67 11.93 -8.17
N VAL A 184 5.75 11.66 -9.10
CA VAL A 184 5.45 12.58 -10.22
C VAL A 184 4.98 13.93 -9.68
N ARG A 185 4.05 13.95 -8.71
CA ARG A 185 3.56 15.18 -8.07
C ARG A 185 4.64 15.94 -7.28
N LEU A 186 5.56 15.20 -6.65
CA LEU A 186 6.73 15.80 -5.99
C LEU A 186 7.67 16.42 -7.03
N MET A 187 7.94 15.75 -8.16
CA MET A 187 8.77 16.30 -9.24
C MET A 187 8.16 17.55 -9.88
N GLU A 188 6.84 17.59 -10.05
CA GLU A 188 6.10 18.80 -10.47
C GLU A 188 6.36 19.97 -9.50
N GLN A 189 6.11 19.78 -8.20
CA GLN A 189 6.36 20.81 -7.18
C GLN A 189 7.83 21.24 -7.10
N LEU A 190 8.77 20.33 -7.34
CA LEU A 190 10.20 20.66 -7.34
C LEU A 190 10.62 21.53 -8.53
N VAL A 191 9.90 21.49 -9.67
CA VAL A 191 10.12 22.41 -10.79
C VAL A 191 9.67 23.82 -10.43
N ASP A 192 8.51 23.99 -9.79
CA ASP A 192 8.02 25.29 -9.33
C ASP A 192 8.98 25.92 -8.29
N ILE A 193 9.47 25.11 -7.34
CA ILE A 193 10.43 25.54 -6.31
C ILE A 193 11.79 25.88 -6.95
N LEU A 194 12.21 25.13 -7.96
CA LEU A 194 13.42 25.45 -8.71
C LEU A 194 13.28 26.78 -9.45
N ASP A 195 12.18 27.03 -10.16
CA ASP A 195 12.03 28.30 -10.90
C ASP A 195 12.07 29.51 -9.95
N ALA A 196 11.37 29.45 -8.82
CA ALA A 196 11.46 30.47 -7.78
C ALA A 196 12.91 30.68 -7.28
N GLN A 197 13.63 29.59 -6.96
CA GLN A 197 15.03 29.64 -6.54
C GLN A 197 15.97 30.14 -7.67
N LEU A 198 15.65 29.87 -8.94
CA LEU A 198 16.37 30.38 -10.10
C LEU A 198 16.07 31.85 -10.34
N GLN A 199 14.86 32.36 -10.06
CA GLN A 199 14.52 33.78 -10.25
C GLN A 199 15.44 34.69 -9.41
N GLU A 200 15.70 34.34 -8.15
CA GLU A 200 16.54 35.10 -7.21
C GLU A 200 18.05 35.09 -7.54
N LEU A 201 18.55 34.06 -8.23
CA LEU A 201 19.98 33.88 -8.54
C LEU A 201 20.50 34.81 -9.65
N LYS A 202 21.83 34.98 -9.76
CA LYS A 202 22.44 35.68 -10.89
C LYS A 202 22.50 34.77 -12.12
N PRO A 203 22.48 35.30 -13.37
CA PRO A 203 22.43 34.47 -14.58
C PRO A 203 23.50 33.37 -14.68
N SER A 204 24.72 33.63 -14.18
CA SER A 204 25.83 32.66 -14.14
C SER A 204 25.59 31.47 -13.20
N GLU A 205 24.74 31.64 -12.19
CA GLU A 205 24.43 30.62 -11.16
C GLU A 205 23.21 29.79 -11.56
N LYS A 206 22.22 30.41 -12.22
CA LYS A 206 21.03 29.71 -12.76
C LYS A 206 21.42 28.51 -13.63
N ASP A 207 22.45 28.73 -14.45
CA ASP A 207 22.93 27.81 -15.47
C ASP A 207 23.55 26.53 -14.89
N SER A 208 24.22 26.60 -13.73
CA SER A 208 24.80 25.42 -13.06
C SER A 208 23.77 24.67 -12.20
N VAL A 209 22.92 25.41 -11.47
CA VAL A 209 21.86 24.84 -10.63
C VAL A 209 20.82 24.10 -11.48
N GLY A 210 20.35 24.71 -12.57
CA GLY A 210 19.40 24.09 -13.49
C GLY A 210 19.94 22.83 -14.16
N ARG A 211 21.21 22.83 -14.60
CA ARG A 211 21.87 21.61 -15.16
C ARG A 211 22.01 20.50 -14.13
N SER A 212 22.33 20.84 -12.88
CA SER A 212 22.42 19.86 -11.78
C SER A 212 21.06 19.22 -11.49
N TYR A 213 20.02 20.05 -11.31
CA TYR A 213 18.65 19.61 -11.05
C TYR A 213 18.09 18.72 -12.17
N ASN A 214 18.19 19.16 -13.44
CA ASN A 214 17.66 18.42 -14.58
C ASN A 214 18.29 17.03 -14.70
N LYS A 215 19.58 16.87 -14.38
CA LYS A 215 20.24 15.56 -14.34
C LYS A 215 19.62 14.64 -13.29
N VAL A 216 19.34 15.14 -12.08
CA VAL A 216 18.80 14.33 -10.98
C VAL A 216 17.33 13.93 -11.23
N ILE A 217 16.52 14.84 -11.76
CA ILE A 217 15.12 14.53 -12.12
C ILE A 217 15.06 13.52 -13.27
N LEU A 218 15.89 13.65 -14.30
CA LEU A 218 15.95 12.66 -15.39
C LEU A 218 16.37 11.26 -14.90
N MET A 219 17.27 11.18 -13.91
CA MET A 219 17.59 9.89 -13.28
C MET A 219 16.41 9.32 -12.49
N SER A 220 15.75 10.13 -11.66
CA SER A 220 14.57 9.71 -10.88
C SER A 220 13.42 9.25 -11.78
N ALA A 221 13.16 9.98 -12.87
CA ALA A 221 12.15 9.65 -13.85
C ALA A 221 12.48 8.38 -14.63
N PHE A 222 13.75 8.12 -14.96
CA PHE A 222 14.17 6.87 -15.60
C PHE A 222 14.05 5.67 -14.66
N GLU A 223 14.45 5.82 -13.39
CA GLU A 223 14.31 4.78 -12.35
C GLU A 223 12.84 4.42 -12.10
N LEU A 224 11.92 5.41 -12.11
CA LEU A 224 10.47 5.19 -12.01
C LEU A 224 9.81 4.58 -13.27
N LEU A 225 10.54 4.49 -14.38
CA LEU A 225 10.10 3.86 -15.63
C LEU A 225 10.69 2.46 -15.84
N ASP A 226 11.50 1.95 -14.91
CA ASP A 226 12.01 0.58 -14.97
C ASP A 226 10.84 -0.43 -14.82
N PRO A 227 10.70 -1.43 -15.71
CA PRO A 227 9.63 -2.42 -15.62
C PRO A 227 9.68 -3.31 -14.37
N ALA A 228 10.72 -3.24 -13.54
CA ALA A 228 10.74 -3.85 -12.20
C ALA A 228 9.84 -3.14 -11.17
N VAL A 229 9.32 -1.94 -11.48
CA VAL A 229 8.51 -1.08 -10.58
C VAL A 229 7.00 -1.20 -10.83
N ALA A 230 6.57 -1.88 -11.90
CA ALA A 230 5.18 -1.91 -12.41
C ALA A 230 4.36 -3.17 -12.03
#